data_AF-B8BK67-F1
#
_entry.id   AF-B8BK67-F1
#
_cell.length_a   1.000
_cell.length_b   1.000
_cell.length_c   1.000
_cell.angle_alpha   90.00
_cell.angle_beta   90.00
_cell.angle_gamma   90.00
#
_symmetry.space_group_name_H-M   'P 1'
#
loop_
_entity.id
_entity.type
_entity.pdbx_description
1 polymer ?
#
loop_
_entity_poly.entity_id
_entity_poly.type
_entity_poly.pdbx_seq_one_letter_code
_entity_poly.pdbx_strand_id
1 'polypeptide(L)'
;MPDPVATASPTPEPAPRWREGGAREYAAAWRKGVRLHHWSDEDCIKILAQCKKAVPLQEERGKVIIIDIVVGSDSGPMLESQLLMDVAVMLVTKSRQRDENDWRDLFMKVGFRDYKIVKKLGPRCVIEVYP
;
A
#
# COMPACT_ATOMS: atom_id res chain seq x y z
N MET A 1 -38.28 42.21 12.23
CA MET A 1 -37.33 41.68 11.24
C MET A 1 -36.63 40.50 11.90
N PRO A 2 -36.64 39.28 11.32
CA PRO A 2 -35.91 38.16 11.87
C PRO A 2 -34.46 38.12 11.31
N ASP A 3 -33.52 37.73 12.17
CA ASP A 3 -32.08 37.65 11.91
C ASP A 3 -31.71 36.62 10.82
N PRO A 4 -30.56 36.79 10.12
CA PRO A 4 -30.15 35.88 9.06
C PRO A 4 -29.65 34.54 9.63
N VAL A 5 -30.23 33.45 9.14
CA VAL A 5 -29.78 32.07 9.39
C VAL A 5 -28.35 31.93 8.87
N ALA A 6 -27.40 31.80 9.79
CA ALA A 6 -26.04 31.40 9.48
C ALA A 6 -26.06 29.93 9.04
N THR A 7 -25.72 29.67 7.77
CA THR A 7 -25.47 28.34 7.25
C THR A 7 -24.17 27.79 7.84
N ALA A 8 -24.28 26.85 8.78
CA ALA A 8 -23.13 26.13 9.31
C ALA A 8 -22.59 25.17 8.23
N SER A 9 -21.31 25.31 7.88
CA SER A 9 -20.58 24.36 7.05
C SER A 9 -20.54 22.98 7.73
N PRO A 10 -20.65 21.86 6.98
CA PRO A 10 -20.62 20.53 7.57
C PRO A 10 -19.26 20.27 8.21
N THR A 11 -19.26 19.85 9.47
CA THR A 11 -18.08 19.39 10.18
C THR A 11 -17.53 18.12 9.52
N PRO A 12 -16.22 18.00 9.30
CA PRO A 12 -15.64 16.81 8.69
C PRO A 12 -15.90 15.58 9.58
N GLU A 13 -16.42 14.52 8.96
CA GLU A 13 -16.70 13.24 9.60
C GLU A 13 -15.42 12.68 10.25
N PRO A 14 -15.46 12.21 11.50
CA PRO A 14 -14.26 11.73 12.17
C PRO A 14 -13.73 10.46 11.48
N ALA A 15 -12.43 10.48 11.17
CA ALA A 15 -11.71 9.31 10.66
C ALA A 15 -11.95 8.10 11.58
N PRO A 16 -12.06 6.87 11.02
CA PRO A 16 -12.48 5.70 11.77
C PRO A 16 -11.59 5.48 13.00
N ARG A 17 -12.24 5.45 14.16
CA ARG A 17 -11.63 5.23 15.47
C ARG A 17 -11.21 3.76 15.59
N TRP A 18 -9.94 3.48 15.28
CA TRP A 18 -9.37 2.14 15.33
C TRP A 18 -9.47 1.55 16.75
N ARG A 19 -10.16 0.40 16.90
CA ARG A 19 -10.15 -0.39 18.14
C ARG A 19 -8.90 -1.27 18.19
N GLU A 20 -8.20 -1.24 19.32
CA GLU A 20 -6.91 -1.91 19.59
C GLU A 20 -6.92 -3.45 19.46
N GLY A 21 -8.07 -4.08 19.17
CA GLY A 21 -8.17 -5.53 18.99
C GLY A 21 -7.83 -6.05 17.59
N GLY A 22 -7.97 -5.24 16.53
CA GLY A 22 -7.74 -5.69 15.15
C GLY A 22 -6.26 -5.84 14.79
N ALA A 23 -5.38 -5.08 15.45
CA ALA A 23 -3.96 -4.98 15.11
C ALA A 23 -3.22 -6.34 15.14
N ARG A 24 -3.66 -7.29 15.98
CA ARG A 24 -3.02 -8.62 16.08
C ARG A 24 -3.43 -9.57 14.96
N GLU A 25 -4.68 -9.51 14.54
CA GLU A 25 -5.21 -10.32 13.44
C GLU A 25 -4.71 -9.79 12.09
N TYR A 26 -4.67 -8.45 11.95
CA TYR A 26 -3.93 -7.79 10.88
C TYR A 26 -2.44 -8.12 10.93
N ALA A 27 -1.77 -8.14 12.10
CA ALA A 27 -0.36 -8.53 12.21
C ALA A 27 -0.09 -10.00 11.78
N ALA A 28 -1.07 -10.89 11.92
CA ALA A 28 -0.99 -12.26 11.41
C ALA A 28 -1.16 -12.33 9.88
N ALA A 29 -2.04 -11.52 9.30
CA ALA A 29 -2.13 -11.32 7.85
C ALA A 29 -0.88 -10.59 7.28
N TRP A 30 -0.31 -9.65 8.04
CA TRP A 30 0.91 -8.89 7.72
C TRP A 30 2.14 -9.78 7.59
N ARG A 31 2.24 -10.87 8.37
CA ARG A 31 3.34 -11.84 8.23
C ARG A 31 3.31 -12.61 6.90
N LYS A 32 2.20 -12.58 6.15
CA LYS A 32 2.05 -13.30 4.87
C LYS A 32 2.16 -12.41 3.63
N GLY A 33 2.35 -11.08 3.79
CA GLY A 33 2.59 -10.14 2.71
C GLY A 33 1.54 -9.02 2.66
N VAL A 34 2.01 -7.77 2.48
CA VAL A 34 1.13 -6.59 2.35
C VAL A 34 0.66 -6.47 0.90
N ARG A 35 -0.67 -6.37 0.68
CA ARG A 35 -1.27 -6.06 -0.63
C ARG A 35 -1.69 -4.59 -0.65
N LEU A 36 -1.00 -3.78 -1.43
CA LEU A 36 -1.17 -2.33 -1.48
C LEU A 36 -1.93 -1.86 -2.72
N HIS A 37 -2.20 -2.73 -3.69
CA HIS A 37 -2.97 -2.38 -4.88
C HIS A 37 -4.43 -1.99 -4.63
N HIS A 38 -4.98 -2.20 -3.42
CA HIS A 38 -6.35 -1.75 -3.07
C HIS A 38 -6.38 -0.36 -2.42
N TRP A 39 -5.22 0.24 -2.15
CA TRP A 39 -5.09 1.48 -1.37
C TRP A 39 -4.59 2.63 -2.26
N SER A 40 -5.01 3.85 -1.94
CA SER A 40 -4.45 5.06 -2.57
C SER A 40 -2.99 5.23 -2.18
N ASP A 41 -2.27 6.12 -2.86
CA ASP A 41 -0.86 6.39 -2.55
C ASP A 41 -0.71 6.97 -1.14
N GLU A 42 -1.63 7.83 -0.70
CA GLU A 42 -1.65 8.40 0.65
C GLU A 42 -1.82 7.32 1.72
N ASP A 43 -2.71 6.36 1.48
CA ASP A 43 -2.94 5.28 2.43
C ASP A 43 -1.80 4.26 2.40
N CYS A 44 -1.19 4.02 1.22
CA CYS A 44 0.03 3.22 1.12
C CYS A 44 1.16 3.81 1.96
N ILE A 45 1.38 5.13 1.89
CA ILE A 45 2.40 5.82 2.70
C ILE A 45 2.15 5.63 4.19
N LYS A 46 0.90 5.79 4.64
CA LYS A 46 0.52 5.59 6.05
C LYS A 46 0.79 4.16 6.50
N ILE A 47 0.37 3.17 5.71
CA ILE A 47 0.57 1.75 5.99
C ILE A 47 2.06 1.43 6.06
N LEU A 48 2.82 1.85 5.04
CA LEU A 48 4.26 1.63 4.94
C LEU A 48 5.04 2.29 6.10
N ALA A 49 4.63 3.48 6.54
CA ALA A 49 5.23 4.14 7.70
C ALA A 49 4.98 3.36 9.01
N GLN A 50 3.81 2.74 9.16
CA GLN A 50 3.54 1.85 10.30
C GLN A 50 4.37 0.56 10.19
N CYS A 51 4.50 -0.01 8.99
CA CYS A 51 5.38 -1.16 8.74
C CYS A 51 6.82 -0.85 9.18
N LYS A 52 7.35 0.30 8.75
CA LYS A 52 8.70 0.74 9.10
C LYS A 52 8.92 0.84 10.61
N LYS A 53 7.94 1.37 11.36
CA LYS A 53 8.01 1.48 12.83
C LYS A 53 7.91 0.13 13.55
N ALA A 54 7.19 -0.83 12.97
CA ALA A 54 6.98 -2.14 13.56
C ALA A 54 8.16 -3.10 13.36
N VAL A 55 9.06 -2.82 12.42
CA VAL A 55 10.25 -3.63 12.18
C VAL A 55 11.30 -3.34 13.25
N PRO A 56 11.77 -4.37 14.01
CA PRO A 56 12.84 -4.18 14.98
C PRO A 56 14.14 -3.75 14.28
N LEU A 57 14.71 -2.62 14.71
CA LEU A 57 15.98 -2.09 14.20
C LEU A 57 17.22 -2.88 14.69
N GLN A 58 17.04 -3.82 15.62
CA GLN A 58 18.13 -4.46 16.36
C GLN A 58 18.92 -5.53 15.58
N GLU A 59 18.47 -5.93 14.39
CA GLU A 59 19.26 -6.81 13.54
C GLU A 59 19.25 -6.24 12.12
N GLU A 60 20.38 -6.36 11.42
CA GLU A 60 20.58 -6.05 9.99
C GLU A 60 19.63 -6.81 9.02
N ARG A 61 18.55 -7.40 9.56
CA ARG A 61 17.58 -8.27 8.90
C ARG A 61 16.17 -7.69 8.88
N GLY A 62 15.95 -6.51 9.47
CA GLY A 62 14.67 -5.83 9.42
C GLY A 62 14.28 -5.52 7.97
N LYS A 63 13.24 -6.17 7.45
CA LYS A 63 12.68 -5.90 6.12
C LYS A 63 11.17 -5.99 6.11
N VAL A 64 10.55 -5.17 5.27
CA VAL A 64 9.12 -5.25 4.95
C VAL A 64 8.99 -6.05 3.65
N ILE A 65 8.11 -7.06 3.64
CA ILE A 65 7.84 -7.87 2.45
C ILE A 65 6.47 -7.48 1.89
N ILE A 66 6.48 -7.01 0.64
CA ILE A 66 5.29 -6.63 -0.12
C ILE A 66 5.11 -7.67 -1.23
N ILE A 67 3.89 -8.17 -1.40
CA ILE A 67 3.56 -9.11 -2.47
C ILE A 67 2.49 -8.47 -3.33
N ASP A 68 2.91 -7.88 -4.45
CA ASP A 68 2.03 -7.10 -5.30
C ASP A 68 2.45 -7.11 -6.77
N ILE A 69 1.54 -6.71 -7.66
CA ILE A 69 1.79 -6.57 -9.09
C ILE A 69 2.68 -5.33 -9.30
N VAL A 70 3.72 -5.50 -10.10
CA VAL A 70 4.55 -4.41 -10.60
C VAL A 70 4.30 -4.32 -12.11
N VAL A 71 3.60 -3.29 -12.54
CA VAL A 71 3.20 -3.12 -13.95
C VAL A 71 4.43 -3.03 -14.84
N GLY A 72 4.38 -3.71 -15.99
CA GLY A 72 5.48 -3.67 -16.97
C GLY A 72 6.71 -4.47 -16.56
N SER A 73 6.64 -5.20 -15.44
CA SER A 73 7.74 -6.08 -15.02
C SER A 73 7.85 -7.34 -15.88
N ASP A 74 6.78 -7.78 -16.55
CA ASP A 74 6.71 -9.00 -17.37
C ASP A 74 6.57 -8.73 -18.88
N SER A 75 6.81 -9.78 -19.69
CA SER A 75 6.65 -9.78 -21.15
C SER A 75 5.78 -10.95 -21.62
N GLY A 76 5.16 -10.83 -22.80
CA GLY A 76 4.35 -11.90 -23.41
C GLY A 76 3.03 -12.17 -22.65
N PRO A 77 2.52 -13.41 -22.59
CA PRO A 77 1.22 -13.73 -21.98
C PRO A 77 1.08 -13.33 -20.50
N MET A 78 2.22 -13.20 -19.80
CA MET A 78 2.22 -12.74 -18.42
C MET A 78 1.92 -11.24 -18.31
N LEU A 79 2.36 -10.43 -19.29
CA LEU A 79 2.00 -9.01 -19.37
C LEU A 79 0.49 -8.84 -19.59
N GLU A 80 -0.12 -9.65 -20.47
CA GLU A 80 -1.58 -9.64 -20.68
C GLU A 80 -2.33 -9.95 -19.39
N SER A 81 -1.83 -10.89 -18.58
CA SER A 81 -2.40 -11.21 -17.27
C SER A 81 -2.25 -10.06 -16.27
N GLN A 82 -1.11 -9.36 -16.25
CA GLN A 82 -0.92 -8.16 -15.43
C GLN A 82 -1.90 -7.05 -15.83
N LEU A 83 -2.03 -6.78 -17.13
CA LEU A 83 -2.94 -5.76 -17.68
C LEU A 83 -4.40 -6.11 -17.40
N LEU A 84 -4.79 -7.38 -17.52
CA LEU A 84 -6.14 -7.82 -17.16
C LEU A 84 -6.42 -7.58 -15.67
N MET A 85 -5.44 -7.86 -14.81
CA MET A 85 -5.54 -7.55 -13.38
C MET A 85 -5.61 -6.04 -13.14
N ASP A 86 -4.97 -5.21 -13.97
CA ASP A 86 -4.99 -3.74 -13.84
C ASP A 86 -6.38 -3.19 -14.10
N VAL A 87 -6.98 -3.61 -15.22
CA VAL A 87 -8.37 -3.29 -15.56
C VAL A 87 -9.32 -3.78 -14.46
N ALA A 88 -9.11 -5.00 -13.92
CA ALA A 88 -9.93 -5.52 -12.85
C ALA A 88 -9.82 -4.70 -11.55
N VAL A 89 -8.61 -4.29 -11.16
CA VAL A 89 -8.39 -3.41 -9.99
C VAL A 89 -9.05 -2.05 -10.23
N MET A 90 -8.88 -1.45 -11.41
CA MET A 90 -9.52 -0.17 -11.77
C MET A 90 -11.05 -0.21 -11.70
N LEU A 91 -11.67 -1.34 -12.07
CA LEU A 91 -13.13 -1.50 -12.05
C LEU A 91 -13.68 -1.74 -10.64
N VAL A 92 -12.92 -2.41 -9.78
CA VAL A 92 -13.38 -2.88 -8.46
C VAL A 92 -12.97 -1.94 -7.33
N THR A 93 -11.93 -1.12 -7.54
CA THR A 93 -11.36 -0.26 -6.51
C THR A 93 -11.04 1.14 -7.01
N LYS A 94 -10.94 2.10 -6.10
CA LYS A 94 -10.49 3.47 -6.40
C LYS A 94 -8.96 3.59 -6.44
N SER A 95 -8.24 2.48 -6.48
CA SER A 95 -6.79 2.44 -6.50
C SER A 95 -6.25 2.17 -7.90
N ARG A 96 -4.93 2.20 -8.01
CA ARG A 96 -4.17 2.10 -9.25
C ARG A 96 -3.10 1.03 -9.09
N GLN A 97 -2.81 0.25 -10.14
CA GLN A 97 -1.59 -0.55 -10.14
C GLN A 97 -0.36 0.33 -10.37
N ARG A 98 0.74 -0.07 -9.76
CA ARG A 98 1.98 0.72 -9.70
C ARG A 98 3.06 0.04 -10.52
N ASP A 99 3.77 0.83 -11.31
CA ASP A 99 5.02 0.39 -11.92
C ASP A 99 6.17 0.45 -10.89
N GLU A 100 7.37 0.08 -11.30
CA GLU A 100 8.53 0.11 -10.40
C GLU A 100 8.89 1.53 -9.94
N ASN A 101 8.69 2.55 -10.79
CA ASN A 101 8.99 3.94 -10.44
C ASN A 101 8.05 4.46 -9.35
N ASP A 102 6.75 4.18 -9.49
CA ASP A 102 5.73 4.50 -8.50
C ASP A 102 6.05 3.86 -7.15
N TRP A 103 6.47 2.59 -7.17
CA TRP A 103 6.90 1.87 -5.96
C TRP A 103 8.12 2.52 -5.31
N ARG A 104 9.16 2.82 -6.10
CA ARG A 104 10.35 3.53 -5.63
C ARG A 104 9.97 4.86 -4.97
N ASP A 105 9.14 5.66 -5.61
CA ASP A 105 8.76 6.98 -5.12
C ASP A 105 8.00 6.91 -3.78
N LEU A 106 7.13 5.91 -3.61
CA LEU A 106 6.49 5.62 -2.32
C LEU A 106 7.51 5.27 -1.24
N PHE A 107 8.47 4.39 -1.54
CA PHE A 107 9.48 3.97 -0.56
C PHE A 107 10.37 5.14 -0.13
N MET A 108 10.80 5.96 -1.09
CA MET A 108 11.60 7.15 -0.82
C MET A 108 10.84 8.18 0.01
N LYS A 109 9.53 8.37 -0.26
CA LYS A 109 8.68 9.30 0.49
C LYS A 109 8.46 8.88 1.95
N VAL A 110 8.43 7.57 2.23
CA VAL A 110 8.38 7.02 3.60
C VAL A 110 9.77 7.02 4.26
N GLY A 111 10.83 7.19 3.46
CA GLY A 111 12.21 7.24 3.89
C GLY A 111 12.84 5.87 4.11
N PHE A 112 12.39 4.82 3.40
CA PHE A 112 13.14 3.56 3.36
C PHE A 112 14.51 3.78 2.73
N ARG A 113 15.52 3.02 3.16
CA ARG A 113 16.89 3.15 2.64
C ARG A 113 17.04 2.54 1.25
N ASP A 114 16.41 1.41 1.02
CA ASP A 114 16.56 0.64 -0.22
C ASP A 114 15.37 -0.32 -0.43
N TYR A 115 15.25 -0.87 -1.64
CA TYR A 115 14.31 -1.93 -1.96
C TYR A 115 14.87 -2.90 -3.01
N LYS A 116 14.33 -4.11 -3.04
CA LYS A 116 14.69 -5.14 -4.02
C LYS A 116 13.47 -5.92 -4.48
N ILE A 117 13.31 -6.06 -5.79
CA ILE A 117 12.33 -7.00 -6.37
C ILE A 117 13.01 -8.37 -6.47
N VAL A 118 12.53 -9.35 -5.68
CA VAL A 118 13.26 -10.61 -5.43
C VAL A 118 12.77 -11.76 -6.30
N LYS A 119 11.46 -11.87 -6.50
CA LYS A 119 10.87 -13.04 -7.18
C LYS A 119 9.53 -12.70 -7.81
N LYS A 120 9.24 -13.30 -8.96
CA LYS A 120 7.90 -13.30 -9.57
C LYS A 120 7.12 -14.56 -9.18
N LEU A 121 5.86 -14.36 -8.81
CA LEU A 121 4.87 -15.35 -8.37
C LEU A 121 3.62 -15.21 -9.25
N GLY A 122 3.70 -15.73 -10.48
CA GLY A 122 2.72 -15.43 -11.53
C GLY A 122 2.74 -13.94 -11.85
N PRO A 123 1.59 -13.23 -11.92
CA PRO A 123 1.55 -11.80 -12.22
C PRO A 123 2.03 -10.90 -11.07
N ARG A 124 2.33 -11.47 -9.89
CA ARG A 124 2.76 -10.71 -8.70
C ARG A 124 4.27 -10.80 -8.51
N CYS A 125 4.83 -9.80 -7.87
CA CYS A 125 6.23 -9.75 -7.45
C CYS A 125 6.33 -9.73 -5.92
N VAL A 126 7.45 -10.24 -5.42
CA VAL A 126 7.88 -10.06 -4.03
C VAL A 126 8.87 -8.90 -4.01
N ILE A 127 8.52 -7.84 -3.28
CA ILE A 127 9.36 -6.67 -3.06
C ILE A 127 9.81 -6.69 -1.60
N GLU A 128 11.12 -6.69 -1.38
CA GLU A 128 11.72 -6.46 -0.06
C GLU A 128 12.06 -4.98 0.07
N VAL A 129 11.70 -4.38 1.19
CA VAL A 129 11.96 -2.97 1.48
C VAL A 129 12.67 -2.84 2.81
N TYR A 130 13.73 -2.03 2.85
CA TYR A 130 14.67 -1.95 3.98
C TYR A 130 14.47 -0.62 4.75
N PRO A 131 14.04 -0.66 6.03
CA PRO A 131 13.76 0.51 6.88
C PRO A 131 14.90 1.51 6.94
#